data_AF-A0A1H7ICY0-F1
#
_entry.id   AF-A0A1H7ICY0-F1
#
_cell.length_a   1.000
_cell.length_b   1.000
_cell.length_c   1.000
_cell.angle_alpha   90.00
_cell.angle_beta   90.00
_cell.angle_gamma   90.00
#
_symmetry.space_group_name_H-M   'P 1'
#
loop_
_entity.id
_entity.type
_entity.pdbx_description
1 polymer ?
#
loop_
_entity_poly.entity_id
_entity_poly.type
_entity_poly.pdbx_seq_one_letter_code
_entity_poly.pdbx_strand_id
1 'polypeptide(L)' 'MTKRLIDLDDELLAQAQRELNTTGVSDTVRAALRQAANAAARARQVAWLQEGGLESMADPRQRSDVWR' A
#
# COMPACT_ATOMS: atom_id res chain seq x y z
N MET A 1 -12.31 9.36 15.20
CA MET A 1 -11.87 9.83 13.85
C MET A 1 -11.94 11.33 13.83
N THR A 2 -10.84 12.02 13.53
CA THR A 2 -10.81 13.49 13.45
C THR A 2 -11.35 13.93 12.09
N LYS A 3 -12.33 14.82 12.08
CA LYS A 3 -12.86 15.43 10.86
C LYS A 3 -11.90 16.51 10.38
N ARG A 4 -11.67 16.58 9.08
CA ARG A 4 -10.85 17.61 8.42
C ARG A 4 -11.68 18.17 7.27
N LEU A 5 -11.72 19.50 7.16
CA LEU A 5 -12.27 20.18 5.99
C LEU A 5 -11.14 20.33 4.97
N ILE A 6 -11.40 19.90 3.74
CA ILE A 6 -10.48 20.02 2.61
C ILE A 6 -11.31 20.39 1.38
N ASP A 7 -10.73 21.20 0.50
CA ASP A 7 -11.27 21.37 -0.84
C ASP A 7 -10.87 20.17 -1.69
N LEU A 8 -11.82 19.62 -2.43
CA LEU A 8 -11.62 18.46 -3.27
C LEU A 8 -12.21 18.72 -4.64
N ASP A 9 -11.46 18.37 -5.67
CA ASP A 9 -11.93 18.41 -7.05
C ASP A 9 -12.99 17.32 -7.28
N ASP A 10 -14.19 17.72 -7.69
CA ASP A 10 -15.33 16.84 -7.87
C ASP A 10 -15.16 15.88 -9.06
N GLU A 11 -14.45 16.28 -10.11
CA GLU A 11 -14.17 15.41 -11.25
C GLU A 11 -13.16 14.32 -10.87
N LEU A 12 -12.11 14.70 -10.14
CA LEU A 12 -11.14 13.76 -9.58
C LEU A 12 -11.80 12.79 -8.60
N LEU A 13 -12.68 13.29 -7.73
CA LEU A 13 -13.45 12.47 -6.82
C LEU A 13 -14.34 11.49 -7.59
N ALA A 14 -15.06 11.94 -8.61
CA ALA A 14 -15.93 11.09 -9.43
C ALA A 14 -15.12 10.01 -10.17
N GLN A 15 -13.92 10.34 -10.67
CA GLN A 15 -13.03 9.36 -11.26
C GLN A 15 -12.57 8.32 -10.22
N ALA A 16 -12.10 8.77 -9.06
CA ALA A 16 -11.69 7.88 -7.99
C ALA A 16 -12.84 6.98 -7.50
N GLN A 17 -14.06 7.50 -7.46
CA GLN A 17 -15.26 6.73 -7.12
C GLN A 17 -15.53 5.58 -8.09
N ARG A 18 -15.40 5.84 -9.40
CA ARG A 18 -15.53 4.80 -10.44
C ARG A 18 -14.45 3.73 -10.31
N GLU A 19 -13.18 4.15 -10.25
CA GLU A 19 -12.04 3.22 -10.19
C GLU A 19 -12.05 2.38 -8.90
N LEU A 20 -12.38 3.00 -7.77
CA LEU A 20 -12.39 2.35 -6.46
C LEU A 20 -13.72 1.67 -6.14
N ASN A 21 -14.72 1.76 -7.03
CA ASN A 21 -16.07 1.25 -6.83
C ASN A 21 -16.68 1.73 -5.50
N THR A 22 -16.61 3.03 -5.25
CA THR A 22 -17.14 3.67 -4.03
C THR A 22 -18.15 4.75 -4.39
N THR A 23 -19.09 5.04 -3.49
CA THR A 23 -20.15 6.04 -3.72
C THR A 23 -20.06 7.26 -2.79
N GLY A 24 -19.40 7.12 -1.64
CA GLY A 24 -19.28 8.19 -0.64
C GLY A 24 -17.87 8.76 -0.55
N VAL A 25 -17.75 10.09 -0.43
CA VAL A 25 -16.46 10.82 -0.33
C VAL A 25 -15.52 10.20 0.71
N SER A 26 -16.03 9.95 1.92
CA SER A 26 -15.21 9.41 3.01
C SER A 26 -14.68 8.01 2.71
N ASP A 27 -15.45 7.18 2.03
CA ASP A 27 -15.05 5.82 1.68
C ASP A 27 -14.05 5.84 0.53
N THR A 28 -14.26 6.69 -0.47
CA THR A 28 -13.32 6.93 -1.57
C THR A 28 -11.97 7.39 -1.03
N VAL A 29 -11.94 8.42 -0.19
CA VAL A 29 -10.70 8.95 0.41
C VAL A 29 -10.00 7.87 1.25
N ARG A 30 -10.75 7.12 2.05
CA ARG A 30 -10.18 6.06 2.87
C ARG A 30 -9.61 4.90 2.03
N ALA A 31 -10.29 4.52 0.94
CA ALA A 31 -9.81 3.52 0.00
C ALA A 31 -8.55 4.00 -0.72
N ALA A 32 -8.56 5.23 -1.25
CA ALA A 32 -7.42 5.84 -1.93
C ALA A 32 -6.18 5.92 -1.04
N LEU A 33 -6.33 6.38 0.21
CA LEU A 33 -5.22 6.46 1.17
C LEU A 33 -4.64 5.09 1.51
N ARG A 34 -5.48 4.05 1.65
CA ARG A 34 -5.02 2.68 1.86
C ARG A 34 -4.27 2.15 0.64
N GLN A 35 -4.78 2.40 -0.56
CA GLN A 35 -4.12 1.99 -1.79
C GLN A 35 -2.74 2.65 -1.93
N ALA A 36 -2.63 3.95 -1.65
CA ALA A 36 -1.36 4.67 -1.68
C ALA A 36 -0.35 4.11 -0.65
N ALA A 37 -0.80 3.87 0.59
CA ALA A 37 0.04 3.28 1.62
C ALA A 37 0.53 1.87 1.24
N ASN A 38 -0.36 1.04 0.69
CA ASN A 38 -0.04 -0.31 0.24
C ASN A 38 0.94 -0.30 -0.94
N ALA A 39 0.73 0.58 -1.91
CA ALA A 39 1.63 0.75 -3.05
C ALA A 39 3.04 1.14 -2.60
N ALA A 40 3.13 2.11 -1.68
CA ALA A 40 4.42 2.54 -1.13
C ALA A 40 5.10 1.42 -0.32
N ALA A 41 4.35 0.65 0.47
CA ALA A 41 4.89 -0.50 1.20
C ALA A 41 5.42 -1.58 0.25
N ARG A 42 4.68 -1.88 -0.82
CA ARG A 42 5.10 -2.85 -1.83
C ARG A 42 6.33 -2.39 -2.61
N ALA A 43 6.42 -1.11 -2.94
CA ALA A 43 7.61 -0.53 -3.58
C ALA A 43 8.85 -0.69 -2.69
N ARG A 44 8.75 -0.39 -1.39
CA ARG A 44 9.84 -0.61 -0.43
C ARG A 44 10.22 -2.08 -0.30
N GLN A 45 9.23 -2.98 -0.27
CA GLN A 45 9.50 -4.42 -0.21
C GLN A 45 10.27 -4.90 -1.44
N VAL A 46 9.88 -4.46 -2.64
CA VAL A 46 10.59 -4.80 -3.89
C VAL A 46 12.01 -4.26 -3.87
N ALA A 47 12.21 -3.00 -3.45
CA ALA A 47 13.55 -2.42 -3.32
C ALA A 47 14.43 -3.23 -2.36
N TRP A 48 13.91 -3.58 -1.18
CA TRP A 48 14.63 -4.42 -0.22
C TRP A 48 14.99 -5.80 -0.78
N LEU A 49 14.12 -6.42 -1.58
CA LEU A 49 14.42 -7.69 -2.25
C LEU A 49 15.54 -7.53 -3.29
N GLN A 50 15.51 -6.45 -4.07
CA GLN A 50 16.54 -6.14 -5.08
C GLN A 50 17.91 -5.86 -4.45
N GLU A 51 17.93 -5.29 -3.25
CA GLU A 51 19.13 -5.01 -2.45
C GLU A 51 19.69 -6.25 -1.73
N GLY A 52 19.18 -7.45 -2.03
CA GLY A 52 19.68 -8.70 -1.44
C GLY A 52 19.03 -9.03 -0.09
N GLY A 53 17.85 -8.50 0.21
CA GLY A 53 17.15 -8.74 1.48
C GLY A 53 16.93 -10.23 1.84
N LEU A 54 16.97 -11.14 0.87
CA LEU A 54 16.88 -12.59 1.07
C LEU A 54 18.20 -13.35 0.85
N GLU A 55 19.33 -12.66 0.76
CA GLU A 55 20.63 -13.30 0.50
C GLU A 55 20.99 -14.35 1.56
N SER A 56 20.71 -14.08 2.84
CA SER A 56 20.87 -15.06 3.93
C SER A 56 19.96 -16.28 3.81
N MET A 57 18.81 -16.15 3.12
CA MET A 57 17.90 -17.27 2.87
C MET A 57 18.29 -18.12 1.66
N ALA A 58 19.30 -17.70 0.87
CA ALA A 58 19.82 -18.49 -0.24
C ALA A 58 20.51 -19.77 0.24
N ASP A 59 21.19 -19.73 1.39
CA ASP A 59 21.82 -20.90 2.01
C ASP A 59 20.76 -21.82 2.68
N PRO A 60 20.62 -23.08 2.24
CA PRO A 60 19.70 -24.03 2.85
C PRO A 60 19.92 -24.27 4.35
N ARG A 61 21.15 -24.14 4.85
CA ARG A 61 21.47 -24.33 6.27
C ARG A 61 20.93 -23.17 7.10
N GLN A 62 21.25 -21.94 6.71
CA GLN A 62 20.74 -20.73 7.38
C GLN A 62 19.21 -20.65 7.35
N ARG A 63 18.59 -21.04 6.23
CA ARG A 63 17.12 -21.08 6.11
C ARG A 63 16.48 -22.07 7.09
N SER A 64 17.13 -23.20 7.39
CA SER A 64 16.60 -24.20 8.32
C SER A 64 16.63 -23.76 9.79
N ASP A 65 17.54 -22.84 10.15
CA ASP A 65 17.67 -22.34 11.51
C ASP A 65 16.60 -21.30 11.88
N VAL A 66 15.93 -20.67 10.91
CA VAL A 66 14.86 -19.68 11.14
C VAL A 66 13.55 -20.31 11.66
N TRP A 67 13.33 -21.60 11.39
CA TRP A 67 12.08 -22.31 11.71
C TRP A 67 12.21 -23.30 12.87
N ARG A 68 13.31 -23.25 13.63
CA ARG A 68 13.55 -24.07 14.82
C ARG A 68 13.11 -23.34 16.08
#